data_AF-A0A930FGZ5-F1
#
_entry.id   AF-A0A930FGZ5-F1
#
_cell.length_a   1.000
_cell.length_b   1.000
_cell.length_c   1.000
_cell.angle_alpha   90.00
_cell.angle_beta   90.00
_cell.angle_gamma   90.00
#
_symmetry.space_group_name_H-M   'P 1'
#
loop_
_entity.id
_entity.type
_entity.pdbx_description
1 polymer ?
#
loop_
_entity_poly.entity_id
_entity_poly.type
_entity_poly.pdbx_seq_one_letter_code
_entity_poly.pdbx_strand_id
1 'polypeptide(L)'
;MLNLIEIIKTIILGIIEGVTEWLPISSTGHLILVNEIIQLDVSAKFQEMFNVVIQLGAIMAVVLVNFNKLNPFAKSKNRKEFIETISLWKKVII
;
A
#
# COMPACT_ATOMS: atom_id res chain seq x y z
N MET A 1 -10.72 -0.45 -23.65
CA MET A 1 -9.53 -1.30 -23.43
C MET A 1 -8.38 -0.36 -23.11
N LEU A 2 -7.63 -0.57 -22.03
CA LEU A 2 -6.50 0.30 -21.68
C LEU A 2 -5.46 0.24 -22.79
N ASN A 3 -5.02 1.40 -23.27
CA ASN A 3 -3.91 1.47 -24.21
C ASN A 3 -2.57 1.38 -23.44
N LEU A 4 -1.47 1.15 -24.16
CA LEU A 4 -0.14 1.03 -23.54
C LEU A 4 0.24 2.26 -22.72
N ILE A 5 -0.21 3.44 -23.14
CA ILE A 5 0.05 4.71 -22.46
C ILE A 5 -0.63 4.74 -21.09
N GLU A 6 -1.90 4.35 -20.98
CA GLU A 6 -2.60 4.26 -19.70
C GLU A 6 -1.93 3.26 -18.75
N ILE A 7 -1.45 2.12 -19.26
CA ILE A 7 -0.70 1.15 -18.45
C ILE A 7 0.58 1.79 -17.88
N ILE A 8 1.32 2.54 -18.69
CA ILE A 8 2.53 3.24 -18.24
C ILE A 8 2.17 4.27 -17.16
N LYS A 9 1.10 5.06 -17.35
CA LYS A 9 0.62 6.01 -16.35
C LYS A 9 0.27 5.32 -15.02
N THR A 10 -0.46 4.20 -15.09
CA THR A 10 -0.81 3.38 -13.91
C THR A 10 0.43 2.87 -13.18
N ILE A 11 1.45 2.40 -13.91
CA ILE A 11 2.72 1.94 -13.31
C ILE A 11 3.44 3.10 -12.61
N ILE A 12 3.51 4.28 -13.24
CA ILE A 12 4.15 5.47 -12.66
C ILE A 12 3.44 5.87 -11.36
N LEU A 13 2.10 5.95 -11.38
CA LEU A 13 1.30 6.26 -10.19
C LEU A 13 1.53 5.23 -9.07
N GLY A 14 1.58 3.95 -9.40
CA GLY A 14 1.88 2.88 -8.44
C GLY A 14 3.28 2.98 -7.83
N ILE A 15 4.29 3.36 -8.61
CA ILE A 15 5.65 3.59 -8.11
C ILE A 15 5.68 4.80 -7.17
N ILE A 16 5.04 5.90 -7.55
CA ILE A 16 4.99 7.12 -6.74
C ILE A 16 4.31 6.83 -5.41
N GLU A 17 3.15 6.18 -5.41
CA GLU A 17 2.48 5.78 -4.19
C GLU A 17 3.35 4.84 -3.34
N GLY A 18 3.85 3.78 -3.97
CA GLY A 18 4.67 2.78 -3.29
C GLY A 18 5.95 3.34 -2.66
N VAL A 19 6.50 4.44 -3.17
CA VAL A 19 7.66 5.13 -2.57
C VAL A 19 7.24 6.17 -1.53
N THR A 20 6.24 6.99 -1.85
CA THR A 20 5.85 8.14 -1.01
C THR A 20 5.08 7.73 0.23
N GLU A 21 4.39 6.59 0.23
CA GLU A 21 3.66 6.07 1.40
C GLU A 21 4.59 5.72 2.58
N TRP A 22 5.85 5.36 2.30
CA TRP A 22 6.83 5.04 3.35
C TRP A 22 7.69 6.24 3.77
N LEU A 23 7.61 7.33 3.04
CA LEU A 23 8.33 8.57 3.32
C LEU A 23 7.38 9.53 4.05
N PRO A 24 7.82 10.27 5.08
CA PRO A 24 6.99 11.23 5.80
C PRO A 24 6.79 12.53 5.00
N ILE A 25 6.27 12.41 3.77
CA ILE A 25 6.16 13.49 2.77
C ILE A 25 4.76 13.61 2.15
N SER A 26 3.77 12.85 2.65
CA SER A 26 2.38 12.78 2.17
C SER A 26 2.22 12.21 0.75
N SER A 27 1.84 10.94 0.66
CA SER A 27 1.52 10.23 -0.59
C SER A 27 0.32 10.83 -1.32
N THR A 28 -0.76 11.15 -0.60
CA THR A 28 -1.97 11.78 -1.16
C THR A 28 -1.67 13.09 -1.90
N GLY A 29 -0.79 13.94 -1.32
CA GLY A 29 -0.39 15.19 -1.96
C GLY A 29 0.34 14.98 -3.29
N HIS A 30 1.24 13.98 -3.33
CA HIS A 30 1.97 13.64 -4.54
C HIS A 30 1.02 13.06 -5.62
N LEU A 31 0.08 12.19 -5.26
CA LEU A 31 -0.92 11.69 -6.21
C LEU A 31 -1.78 12.80 -6.80
N ILE A 32 -2.22 13.79 -6.00
CA ILE A 32 -2.98 14.94 -6.50
C ILE A 32 -2.15 15.73 -7.52
N LEU A 33 -0.91 16.09 -7.17
CA LEU A 33 -0.02 16.85 -8.06
C LEU A 33 0.31 16.11 -9.35
N VAL A 34 0.56 14.80 -9.26
CA VAL A 34 0.86 13.97 -10.43
C VAL A 34 -0.37 13.78 -11.30
N ASN A 35 -1.57 13.69 -10.72
CA ASN A 35 -2.81 13.61 -11.50
C ASN A 35 -3.07 14.88 -12.32
N GLU A 36 -2.60 16.07 -11.89
CA GLU A 36 -2.69 17.29 -12.72
C GLU A 36 -1.82 17.22 -13.99
N ILE A 37 -0.76 16.42 -13.97
CA ILE A 37 0.20 16.28 -15.07
C ILE A 37 -0.09 15.02 -15.92
N ILE A 38 -0.48 13.95 -15.24
CA ILE A 38 -0.69 12.60 -15.77
C ILE A 38 -2.12 12.18 -15.42
N GLN A 39 -3.07 12.63 -16.23
CA GLN A 39 -4.47 12.25 -16.08
C GLN A 39 -4.73 10.87 -16.70
N LEU A 40 -5.31 9.97 -15.91
CA LEU A 40 -5.86 8.71 -16.42
C LEU A 40 -7.19 8.98 -17.12
N ASP A 41 -7.42 8.36 -18.28
CA ASP A 41 -8.68 8.49 -19.02
C ASP A 41 -9.75 7.54 -18.46
N VAL A 42 -10.18 7.84 -17.23
CA VAL A 42 -11.10 7.01 -16.44
C VAL A 42 -12.11 7.88 -15.69
N SER A 43 -13.23 7.28 -15.28
CA SER A 43 -14.22 7.98 -14.45
C SER A 43 -13.64 8.40 -13.09
N ALA A 44 -14.12 9.52 -12.53
CA ALA A 44 -13.70 9.98 -11.20
C ALA A 44 -13.86 8.91 -10.11
N LYS A 45 -14.96 8.13 -10.14
CA LYS A 45 -15.19 7.02 -9.21
C LYS A 45 -14.14 5.91 -9.33
N PHE A 46 -13.71 5.63 -10.57
CA PHE A 46 -12.66 4.65 -10.80
C PHE A 46 -11.30 5.18 -10.31
N GLN A 47 -11.00 6.46 -10.52
CA GLN A 47 -9.78 7.09 -10.01
C GLN A 47 -9.69 7.03 -8.48
N GLU A 48 -10.79 7.32 -7.79
CA GLU A 48 -10.87 7.23 -6.33
C GLU A 48 -10.62 5.80 -5.84
N MET A 49 -11.31 4.82 -6.45
CA MET A 49 -11.08 3.41 -6.17
C MET A 49 -9.63 2.99 -6.46
N PHE A 50 -9.07 3.46 -7.58
CA PHE A 50 -7.70 3.16 -7.99
C PHE A 50 -6.69 3.63 -6.94
N ASN A 51 -6.82 4.88 -6.46
CA ASN A 51 -5.96 5.45 -5.42
C ASN A 51 -5.96 4.60 -4.13
N VAL A 52 -7.15 4.14 -3.71
CA VAL A 52 -7.27 3.24 -2.54
C VAL A 52 -6.61 1.89 -2.81
N VAL A 53 -6.76 1.33 -4.01
CA VAL A 53 -6.17 0.04 -4.37
C VAL A 53 -4.64 0.07 -4.41
N ILE A 54 -4.04 1.13 -4.95
CA ILE A 54 -2.57 1.26 -4.98
C ILE A 54 -2.00 1.46 -3.57
N GLN A 55 -2.71 2.16 -2.67
CA GLN A 55 -2.39 2.25 -1.24
C GLN A 55 -2.42 0.89 -0.55
N LEU A 56 -3.47 0.09 -0.81
CA LEU A 56 -3.54 -1.29 -0.32
C LEU A 56 -2.36 -2.11 -0.83
N GLY A 57 -1.92 -1.88 -2.08
CA GLY A 57 -0.71 -2.48 -2.64
C GLY A 57 0.54 -2.12 -1.86
N ALA A 58 0.72 -0.84 -1.50
CA ALA A 58 1.81 -0.40 -0.63
C ALA A 58 1.75 -1.13 0.72
N ILE A 59 0.64 -1.04 1.45
CA ILE A 59 0.46 -1.72 2.76
C ILE A 59 0.78 -3.21 2.67
N MET A 60 0.30 -3.88 1.60
CA MET A 60 0.55 -5.30 1.38
C MET A 60 2.04 -5.63 1.25
N ALA A 61 2.84 -4.75 0.64
CA ALA A 61 4.29 -4.94 0.55
C ALA A 61 4.94 -5.08 1.94
N VAL A 62 4.54 -4.25 2.91
CA VAL A 62 5.06 -4.35 4.28
C VAL A 62 4.50 -5.54 5.04
N VAL A 63 3.23 -5.90 4.82
CA VAL A 63 2.66 -7.13 5.37
C VAL A 63 3.44 -8.34 4.89
N LEU A 64 3.81 -8.42 3.61
CA LEU A 64 4.58 -9.52 3.04
C LEU A 64 6.02 -9.55 3.58
N VAL A 65 6.72 -8.40 3.61
CA VAL A 65 8.08 -8.30 4.14
C VAL A 65 8.14 -8.69 5.63
N ASN A 66 7.11 -8.32 6.40
CA ASN A 66 7.02 -8.62 7.83
C ASN A 66 6.06 -9.78 8.14
N PHE A 67 5.74 -10.63 7.17
CA PHE A 67 4.65 -11.62 7.30
C PHE A 67 4.88 -12.54 8.49
N ASN A 68 6.08 -13.09 8.65
CA ASN A 68 6.41 -13.96 9.77
C ASN A 68 6.38 -13.22 11.12
N LYS A 69 6.74 -11.93 11.15
CA LYS A 69 6.71 -11.11 12.39
C LYS A 69 5.28 -10.77 12.79
N LEU A 70 4.41 -10.44 11.84
CA LEU A 70 3.02 -10.07 12.09
C LEU A 70 2.12 -11.29 12.29
N ASN A 71 2.40 -12.42 11.64
CA ASN A 71 1.60 -13.64 11.74
C ASN A 71 1.89 -14.37 13.06
N PRO A 72 0.92 -14.49 14.00
CA PRO A 72 1.14 -15.22 15.25
C PRO A 72 1.33 -16.73 15.02
N PHE A 73 0.80 -17.28 13.93
CA PHE A 73 0.86 -18.71 13.61
C PHE A 73 2.02 -19.09 12.70
N ALA A 74 3.01 -18.21 12.51
CA ALA A 74 4.20 -18.52 11.72
C ALA A 74 4.94 -19.72 12.33
N LYS A 75 5.21 -20.76 11.52
CA LYS A 75 5.85 -22.01 11.98
C LYS A 75 7.24 -21.81 12.59
N SER A 76 7.90 -20.71 12.27
CA SER A 76 9.22 -20.35 12.81
C SER A 76 9.16 -19.78 14.23
N LYS A 77 7.97 -19.55 14.81
CA LYS A 77 7.84 -18.85 16.09
C LYS A 77 7.89 -19.77 17.30
N ASN A 78 8.64 -19.32 18.31
CA ASN A 78 8.64 -19.89 19.64
C ASN A 78 7.51 -19.32 20.52
N ARG A 79 7.25 -19.95 21.66
CA ARG A 79 6.17 -19.55 22.59
C ARG A 79 6.26 -18.10 23.07
N LYS A 80 7.48 -17.56 23.24
CA LYS A 80 7.71 -16.15 23.59
C LYS A 80 7.28 -15.22 22.45
N GLU A 81 7.76 -15.46 21.24
CA GLU A 81 7.43 -14.67 20.04
C GLU A 81 5.93 -14.69 19.71
N PHE A 82 5.26 -15.82 19.96
CA PHE A 82 3.80 -15.92 19.86
C PHE A 82 3.10 -14.93 20.80
N ILE A 83 3.47 -14.92 22.09
CA ILE A 83 2.88 -14.02 23.09
C ILE A 83 3.15 -12.56 22.75
N GLU A 84 4.37 -12.24 22.31
CA GLU A 84 4.75 -10.90 21.87
C GLU A 84 3.92 -10.44 20.66
N THR A 85 3.72 -11.33 19.68
CA THR A 85 2.89 -11.02 18.51
C THR A 85 1.44 -10.75 18.90
N ILE A 86 0.87 -11.57 19.77
CA ILE A 86 -0.48 -11.34 20.31
C ILE A 86 -0.54 -10.02 21.10
N SER A 87 0.50 -9.68 21.86
CA SER A 87 0.59 -8.40 22.56
C SER A 87 0.65 -7.22 21.61
N LEU A 88 1.39 -7.32 20.50
CA LEU A 88 1.42 -6.29 19.44
C LEU A 88 0.01 -6.07 18.87
N TRP A 89 -0.70 -7.14 18.47
CA TRP A 89 -2.07 -7.01 17.94
C TRP A 89 -3.05 -6.42 18.96
N LYS A 90 -2.93 -6.77 20.24
CA LYS A 90 -3.74 -6.14 21.30
C LYS A 90 -3.50 -4.63 21.40
N LYS A 91 -2.25 -4.16 21.25
CA LYS A 91 -1.91 -2.72 21.26
C LYS A 91 -2.39 -1.97 20.02
N VAL A 92 -2.66 -2.66 18.92
CA VAL A 92 -3.20 -2.04 17.69
C VAL A 92 -4.72 -1.89 17.78
N ILE A 93 -5.39 -2.77 18.51
CA ILE A 93 -6.85 -2.78 18.64
C ILE A 93 -7.35 -1.84 19.75
N ILE A 94 -6.59 -1.70 20.84
CA ILE A 94 -6.91 -0.87 22.03
C ILE A 94 -6.30 0.51 21.86
#